data_AF-A0A7J0AA24-F1
#
_entry.id   AF-A0A7J0AA24-F1
#
_cell.length_a   1.000
_cell.length_b   1.000
_cell.length_c   1.000
_cell.angle_alpha   90.00
_cell.angle_beta   90.00
_cell.angle_gamma   90.00
#
_symmetry.space_group_name_H-M   'P 1'
#
loop_
_entity.id
_entity.type
_entity.pdbx_description
1 polymer ?
#
loop_
_entity_poly.entity_id
_entity_poly.type
_entity_poly.pdbx_seq_one_letter_code
_entity_poly.pdbx_strand_id
1 'polypeptide(L)'
;MYKVIFSIFLAATALLLISSHQTYASHRSCRATAPLPESIVHDGGVLVPSRLGAEKLTWTVWSSDDAVSRLRNAMLAAEARKDPAVMHIGINVDPSAALHHAVLVRDGLEDDSLQIHVTPR
;
A
#
# COMPACT_ATOMS: atom_id res chain seq x y z
N MET A 1 -9.30 43.43 12.26
CA MET A 1 -9.78 42.36 11.35
C MET A 1 -8.65 41.56 10.72
N TYR A 2 -7.66 42.16 10.04
CA TYR A 2 -6.57 41.42 9.36
C TYR A 2 -5.76 40.46 10.24
N LYS A 3 -5.48 40.81 11.51
CA LYS A 3 -4.74 39.94 12.44
C LYS A 3 -5.48 38.63 12.77
N VAL A 4 -6.81 38.67 12.80
CA VAL A 4 -7.67 37.49 13.09
C VAL A 4 -7.74 36.57 11.88
N ILE A 5 -7.88 37.14 10.68
CA ILE A 5 -7.90 36.36 9.43
C ILE A 5 -6.56 35.66 9.22
N PHE A 6 -5.44 36.36 9.47
CA PHE A 6 -4.10 35.77 9.37
C PHE A 6 -3.88 34.61 10.35
N SER A 7 -4.39 34.72 11.58
CA SER A 7 -4.24 33.64 12.58
C SER A 7 -5.12 32.43 12.26
N ILE A 8 -6.29 32.63 11.65
CA ILE A 8 -7.12 31.51 11.13
C ILE A 8 -6.40 30.80 9.98
N PHE A 9 -5.84 31.55 9.02
CA PHE A 9 -5.08 30.95 7.92
C PHE A 9 -3.86 30.18 8.44
N LEU A 10 -3.09 30.76 9.35
CA LEU A 10 -1.92 30.11 9.92
C LEU A 10 -2.27 28.82 10.68
N ALA A 11 -3.37 28.83 11.44
CA ALA A 11 -3.87 27.64 12.13
C ALA A 11 -4.34 26.55 11.16
N ALA A 12 -5.04 26.93 10.08
CA ALA A 12 -5.46 25.99 9.04
C ALA A 12 -4.25 25.37 8.31
N THR A 13 -3.23 26.17 7.97
CA THR A 13 -2.01 25.66 7.33
C THR A 13 -1.23 24.73 8.28
N ALA A 14 -1.15 25.05 9.57
CA ALA A 14 -0.51 24.18 10.56
C ALA A 14 -1.25 22.84 10.71
N LEU A 15 -2.59 22.85 10.73
CA LEU A 15 -3.41 21.63 10.79
C LEU A 15 -3.24 20.76 9.53
N LEU A 16 -3.17 21.37 8.34
CA LEU A 16 -2.91 20.65 7.09
C LEU A 16 -1.51 20.02 7.08
N LEU A 17 -0.49 20.74 7.57
CA LEU A 17 0.87 20.22 7.69
C LEU A 17 0.94 19.04 8.66
N ILE A 18 0.32 19.14 9.84
CA ILE A 18 0.27 18.04 10.81
C ILE A 18 -0.47 16.83 10.24
N SER A 19 -1.60 17.04 9.57
CA SER A 19 -2.35 15.96 8.91
C SER A 19 -1.51 15.24 7.87
N SER A 20 -0.82 15.98 6.99
CA SER A 20 0.05 15.37 5.96
C SER A 20 1.20 14.58 6.56
N HIS A 21 1.77 15.06 7.67
CA HIS A 21 2.89 14.42 8.34
C HIS A 21 2.48 13.19 9.15
N GLN A 22 1.27 13.16 9.71
CA GLN A 22 0.72 11.95 10.36
C GLN A 22 0.42 10.86 9.33
N THR A 23 -0.13 11.20 8.16
CA THR A 23 -0.31 10.25 7.06
C THR A 23 1.02 9.69 6.57
N TYR A 24 2.06 10.52 6.43
CA TYR A 24 3.39 10.06 6.03
C TYR A 24 4.09 9.20 7.09
N ALA A 25 3.87 9.48 8.38
CA ALA A 25 4.49 8.73 9.48
C ALA A 25 3.83 7.37 9.71
N SER A 26 2.54 7.20 9.37
CA SER A 26 1.83 5.91 9.49
C SER A 26 2.06 4.99 8.28
N HIS A 27 2.46 5.52 7.13
CA HIS A 27 2.75 4.76 5.90
C HIS A 27 4.25 4.48 5.72
N ARG A 28 4.97 4.10 6.78
CA ARG A 28 6.27 3.43 6.57
C ARG A 28 5.98 2.07 5.93
N SER A 29 6.14 2.00 4.60
CA SER A 29 6.22 0.74 3.88
C SER A 29 7.31 -0.09 4.55
N CYS A 30 6.88 -1.11 5.28
CA CYS A 30 7.78 -1.97 6.02
C CYS A 30 8.46 -2.87 4.98
N ARG A 31 9.67 -2.49 4.55
CA ARG A 31 10.47 -3.29 3.63
C ARG A 31 10.99 -4.52 4.36
N ALA A 32 10.19 -5.58 4.37
CA ALA A 32 10.56 -6.90 4.85
C ALA A 32 10.94 -7.78 3.67
N THR A 33 12.24 -8.03 3.48
CA THR A 33 12.73 -9.07 2.57
C THR A 33 12.57 -10.42 3.27
N ALA A 34 11.48 -11.12 2.99
CA ALA A 34 11.27 -12.51 3.41
C ALA A 34 11.50 -13.46 2.23
N PRO A 35 12.06 -14.66 2.44
CA PRO A 35 12.14 -15.67 1.38
C PRO A 35 10.71 -16.06 0.95
N LEU A 36 10.48 -16.22 -0.36
CA LEU A 36 9.20 -16.68 -0.89
C LEU A 36 8.95 -18.10 -0.38
N PRO A 37 7.94 -18.36 0.46
CA PRO A 37 7.59 -19.73 0.81
C PRO A 37 7.04 -20.43 -0.43
N GLU A 38 7.43 -21.68 -0.65
CA GLU A 38 7.12 -22.49 -1.85
C GLU A 38 5.60 -22.65 -2.11
N SER A 39 4.75 -22.33 -1.13
CA SER A 39 3.30 -22.40 -1.21
C SER A 39 2.60 -21.11 -1.64
N ILE A 40 3.28 -19.94 -1.67
CA ILE A 40 2.69 -18.67 -2.12
C ILE A 40 2.97 -18.50 -3.62
N VAL A 41 2.30 -19.32 -4.42
CA VAL A 41 2.36 -19.21 -5.90
C VAL A 41 1.04 -18.67 -6.46
N HIS A 42 0.02 -18.48 -5.61
CA HIS A 42 -1.33 -18.13 -6.03
C HIS A 42 -1.94 -17.00 -5.20
N ASP A 43 -2.80 -16.22 -5.87
CA ASP A 43 -3.68 -15.26 -5.22
C ASP A 43 -4.58 -15.97 -4.21
N GLY A 44 -4.90 -15.30 -3.11
CA GLY A 44 -5.75 -15.88 -2.09
C GLY A 44 -6.39 -14.85 -1.18
N GLY A 45 -7.29 -15.34 -0.34
CA GLY A 45 -7.98 -14.53 0.64
C GLY A 45 -8.31 -15.34 1.88
N VAL A 46 -8.14 -14.73 3.04
CA VAL A 46 -8.40 -15.32 4.35
C VAL A 46 -9.18 -14.32 5.19
N LEU A 47 -10.16 -14.84 5.94
CA LEU A 47 -10.81 -14.06 7.00
C LEU A 47 -9.85 -13.97 8.17
N VAL A 48 -9.57 -12.75 8.63
CA VAL A 48 -8.57 -12.50 9.66
C VAL A 48 -9.25 -12.04 10.93
N PRO A 49 -8.86 -12.55 12.11
CA PRO A 49 -9.39 -12.03 13.36
C PRO A 49 -9.09 -10.53 13.48
N SER A 50 -10.08 -9.76 13.94
CA SER A 50 -10.16 -8.28 13.89
C SER A 50 -9.00 -7.49 14.55
N ARG A 51 -8.02 -8.18 15.16
CA ARG A 51 -6.83 -7.58 15.78
C ARG A 51 -5.95 -6.82 14.78
N LEU A 52 -6.07 -7.10 13.48
CA LEU A 52 -5.37 -6.40 12.41
C LEU A 52 -6.17 -5.19 11.85
N GLY A 53 -7.34 -4.89 12.43
CA GLY A 53 -8.20 -3.80 11.96
C GLY A 53 -8.92 -4.09 10.64
N ALA A 54 -8.67 -5.24 10.02
CA ALA A 54 -9.35 -5.76 8.84
C ALA A 54 -10.06 -7.08 9.18
N GLU A 55 -11.24 -7.30 8.60
CA GLU A 55 -12.02 -8.53 8.70
C GLU A 55 -11.64 -9.53 7.60
N LYS A 56 -11.16 -9.01 6.46
CA LYS A 56 -10.76 -9.80 5.30
C LYS A 56 -9.40 -9.36 4.80
N LEU A 57 -8.51 -10.33 4.59
CA LEU A 57 -7.21 -10.13 4.00
C LEU A 57 -7.17 -10.82 2.65
N THR A 58 -6.72 -10.10 1.64
CA THR A 58 -6.50 -10.59 0.28
C THR A 58 -5.07 -10.32 -0.12
N TRP A 59 -4.50 -11.19 -0.94
CA TRP A 59 -3.17 -10.96 -1.49
C TRP A 59 -3.13 -11.31 -2.96
N THR A 60 -2.24 -10.62 -3.67
CA THR A 60 -1.92 -10.91 -5.07
C THR A 60 -0.44 -11.11 -5.24
N VAL A 61 -0.07 -12.16 -5.96
CA VAL A 61 1.31 -12.34 -6.42
C VAL A 61 1.42 -11.74 -7.82
N TRP A 62 2.39 -10.86 -8.03
CA TRP A 62 2.53 -10.16 -9.31
C TRP A 62 4.00 -9.91 -9.70
N SER A 63 4.22 -9.67 -10.99
CA SER A 63 5.53 -9.32 -11.55
C SER A 63 5.44 -8.10 -12.44
N SER A 64 6.49 -7.28 -12.50
CA SER A 64 6.55 -6.11 -13.37
C SER A 64 6.39 -6.44 -14.85
N ASP A 65 6.80 -7.65 -15.26
CA ASP A 65 6.80 -8.10 -16.66
C ASP A 65 5.45 -8.70 -17.08
N ASP A 66 4.57 -9.03 -16.13
CA ASP A 66 3.24 -9.56 -16.41
C ASP A 66 2.16 -8.49 -16.21
N ALA A 67 1.66 -7.96 -17.33
CA ALA A 67 0.62 -6.95 -17.34
C ALA A 67 -0.69 -7.41 -16.66
N VAL A 68 -1.02 -8.71 -16.72
CA VAL A 68 -2.26 -9.24 -16.16
C VAL A 68 -2.19 -9.26 -14.64
N SER A 69 -1.12 -9.79 -14.06
CA SER A 69 -0.96 -9.78 -12.60
C SER A 69 -0.81 -8.37 -12.03
N ARG A 70 -0.13 -7.44 -12.74
CA ARG A 70 -0.11 -6.02 -12.34
C ARG A 70 -1.49 -5.39 -12.30
N LEU A 71 -2.28 -5.57 -13.36
CA LEU A 71 -3.64 -5.03 -13.41
C LEU A 71 -4.48 -5.60 -12.28
N ARG A 72 -4.36 -6.91 -12.01
CA ARG A 72 -5.06 -7.57 -10.91
C ARG A 72 -4.65 -7.00 -9.55
N ASN A 73 -3.36 -6.79 -9.32
CA ASN A 73 -2.84 -6.14 -8.10
C ASN A 73 -3.47 -4.76 -7.91
N ALA A 74 -3.46 -3.93 -8.96
CA ALA A 74 -4.05 -2.59 -8.91
C ALA A 74 -5.57 -2.60 -8.66
N MET A 75 -6.30 -3.53 -9.28
CA MET A 75 -7.74 -3.69 -9.08
C MET A 75 -8.08 -4.10 -7.64
N LEU A 76 -7.35 -5.06 -7.07
CA LEU A 76 -7.61 -5.52 -5.70
C LEU A 76 -7.18 -4.48 -4.64
N ALA A 77 -6.10 -3.74 -4.90
CA ALA A 77 -5.73 -2.56 -4.12
C ALA A 77 -6.83 -1.48 -4.16
N ALA A 78 -7.39 -1.20 -5.33
CA ALA A 78 -8.48 -0.25 -5.49
C ALA A 78 -9.78 -0.71 -4.81
N GLU A 79 -10.05 -2.01 -4.78
CA GLU A 79 -11.22 -2.55 -4.08
C GLU A 79 -11.06 -2.46 -2.56
N ALA A 80 -9.88 -2.81 -2.03
CA ALA A 80 -9.58 -2.68 -0.60
C ALA A 80 -9.68 -1.23 -0.09
N ARG A 81 -9.39 -0.23 -0.95
CA ARG A 81 -9.60 1.19 -0.61
C ARG A 81 -11.05 1.57 -0.33
N LYS A 82 -12.01 0.89 -0.95
CA LYS A 82 -13.43 1.20 -0.80
C LYS A 82 -14.01 0.69 0.51
N ASP A 83 -13.38 -0.34 1.09
CA ASP A 83 -13.86 -1.02 2.29
C ASP A 83 -12.72 -1.16 3.32
N PRO A 84 -12.74 -0.38 4.42
CA PRO A 84 -11.72 -0.46 5.46
C PRO A 84 -11.67 -1.81 6.17
N ALA A 85 -12.71 -2.66 6.05
CA ALA A 85 -12.68 -4.04 6.55
C ALA A 85 -11.85 -4.98 5.67
N VAL A 86 -11.42 -4.55 4.49
CA VAL A 86 -10.63 -5.33 3.54
C VAL A 86 -9.21 -4.79 3.46
N MET A 87 -8.23 -5.64 3.75
CA MET A 87 -6.81 -5.36 3.53
C MET A 87 -6.32 -6.11 2.31
N HIS A 88 -5.57 -5.43 1.45
CA HIS A 88 -4.89 -6.03 0.30
C HIS A 88 -3.37 -5.97 0.47
N ILE A 89 -2.70 -7.08 0.14
CA ILE A 89 -1.25 -7.22 0.13
C ILE A 89 -0.79 -7.57 -1.29
N GLY A 90 -0.02 -6.69 -1.92
CA GLY A 90 0.63 -7.00 -3.19
C GLY A 90 2.02 -7.60 -2.95
N ILE A 91 2.26 -8.80 -3.44
CA ILE A 91 3.55 -9.50 -3.33
C ILE A 91 4.22 -9.49 -4.70
N ASN A 92 5.22 -8.64 -4.86
CA ASN A 92 6.02 -8.56 -6.08
C ASN A 92 7.17 -9.56 -6.04
N VAL A 93 7.32 -10.36 -7.09
CA VAL A 93 8.36 -11.41 -7.20
C VAL A 93 9.49 -11.07 -8.17
N ASP A 94 9.64 -9.78 -8.51
CA ASP A 94 10.66 -9.37 -9.47
C ASP A 94 12.08 -9.60 -8.93
N PRO A 95 13.06 -9.86 -9.81
CA PRO A 95 14.45 -9.98 -9.40
C PRO A 95 15.06 -8.65 -8.91
N SER A 96 14.42 -7.51 -9.17
CA SER A 96 14.95 -6.17 -8.87
C SER A 96 13.96 -5.30 -8.10
N ALA A 97 14.40 -4.79 -6.96
CA ALA A 97 13.63 -3.85 -6.15
C ALA A 97 13.40 -2.49 -6.83
N ALA A 98 14.29 -2.09 -7.76
CA ALA A 98 14.17 -0.84 -8.48
C ALA A 98 13.01 -0.89 -9.50
N LEU A 99 12.79 -2.05 -10.13
CA LEU A 99 11.68 -2.29 -11.03
C LEU A 99 10.34 -2.24 -10.27
N HIS A 100 10.27 -2.91 -9.11
CA HIS A 100 9.13 -2.85 -8.21
C HIS A 100 8.74 -1.41 -7.86
N HIS A 101 9.69 -0.60 -7.38
CA HIS A 101 9.42 0.80 -7.02
C HIS A 101 8.95 1.62 -8.22
N ALA A 102 9.59 1.47 -9.38
CA ALA A 102 9.20 2.22 -10.57
C ALA A 102 7.76 1.91 -11.02
N VAL A 103 7.32 0.66 -10.89
CA VAL A 103 5.95 0.25 -11.20
C VAL A 103 4.95 0.79 -10.17
N LEU A 104 5.28 0.76 -8.87
CA LEU A 104 4.41 1.33 -7.84
C LEU A 104 4.15 2.83 -8.06
N VAL A 105 5.19 3.62 -8.35
CA VAL A 105 5.07 5.05 -8.67
C VAL A 105 4.17 5.25 -9.88
N ARG A 106 4.46 4.53 -10.98
CA ARG A 106 3.76 4.67 -12.25
C ARG A 106 2.28 4.36 -12.12
N ASP A 107 1.95 3.31 -11.38
CA ASP A 107 0.58 2.81 -11.24
C ASP A 107 -0.16 3.47 -10.05
N GLY A 108 0.49 4.41 -9.36
CA GLY A 108 -0.12 5.16 -8.25
C GLY A 108 -0.43 4.28 -7.04
N LEU A 109 0.42 3.30 -6.75
CA LEU A 109 0.24 2.30 -5.69
C LEU A 109 1.17 2.53 -4.48
N GLU A 110 1.96 3.60 -4.46
CA GLU A 110 2.94 3.86 -3.38
C GLU A 110 2.28 4.10 -2.02
N ASP A 111 1.13 4.78 -2.02
CA ASP A 111 0.39 5.12 -0.81
C ASP A 111 -0.68 4.07 -0.45
N ASP A 112 -0.91 3.09 -1.34
CA ASP A 112 -2.03 2.16 -1.27
C ASP A 112 -1.60 0.74 -0.98
N SER A 113 -2.26 0.11 -0.01
CA SER A 113 -2.10 -1.33 0.32
C SER A 113 -0.68 -1.74 0.69
N LEU A 114 -0.52 -2.85 1.41
CA LEU A 114 0.80 -3.30 1.82
C LEU A 114 1.51 -3.93 0.60
N GLN A 115 2.45 -3.23 -0.02
CA GLN A 115 3.23 -3.74 -1.15
C GLN A 115 4.57 -4.31 -0.64
N ILE A 116 4.79 -5.61 -0.86
CA ILE A 116 5.97 -6.35 -0.41
C ILE A 116 6.75 -6.83 -1.63
N HIS A 117 8.05 -6.55 -1.66
CA HIS A 117 8.96 -7.09 -2.66
C HIS A 117 9.70 -8.30 -2.11
N VAL A 118 9.62 -9.42 -2.83
CA VAL A 118 10.31 -10.68 -2.52
C VAL A 118 11.24 -11.03 -3.67
N THR A 119 12.51 -11.24 -3.36
CA THR A 119 13.51 -11.66 -4.35
C THR A 119 13.61 -13.20 -4.33
N PRO A 120 13.29 -13.90 -5.44
CA PRO A 120 13.50 -15.34 -5.54
C PRO A 120 15.01 -15.67 -5.46
N ARG A 121 15.33 -16.81 -4.84
CA ARG A 121 16.71 -17.32 -4.74
C ARG A 121 17.10 -18.12 -5.97
#